data_AF-A0A662U1T5-F1
#
_entry.id   AF-A0A662U1T5-F1
#
_cell.length_a   1.000
_cell.length_b   1.000
_cell.length_c   1.000
_cell.angle_alpha   90.00
_cell.angle_beta   90.00
_cell.angle_gamma   90.00
#
_symmetry.space_group_name_H-M   'P 1'
#
loop_
_entity.id
_entity.type
_entity.pdbx_description
1 polymer ?
#
loop_
_entity_poly.entity_id
_entity_poly.type
_entity_poly.pdbx_seq_one_letter_code
_entity_poly.pdbx_strand_id
1 'polypeptide(L)' 'MWEYKLVEETNEKKLVEKLNELGRENWEAVGYTLVTGAFGKGHHFVLLKRQRQKKKIEQQGLKRRKL' A
#
# COMPACT_ATOMS: atom_id res chain seq x y z
N MET A 1 -8.03 -12.02 1.64
CA MET A 1 -8.13 -11.52 0.26
C MET A 1 -7.03 -10.48 0.10
N TRP A 2 -6.21 -10.61 -0.93
CA TRP A 2 -5.15 -9.65 -1.21
C TRP A 2 -5.72 -8.47 -2.00
N GLU A 3 -5.24 -7.27 -1.69
CA GLU A 3 -5.51 -6.05 -2.45
C GLU A 3 -4.21 -5.59 -3.08
N TYR A 4 -4.29 -5.08 -4.31
CA TYR A 4 -3.14 -4.61 -5.07
C TYR A 4 -3.37 -3.16 -5.50
N LYS A 5 -2.29 -2.38 -5.56
CA LYS A 5 -2.31 -0.98 -5.99
C LYS A 5 -1.06 -0.66 -6.78
N LEU A 6 -1.21 0.03 -7.91
CA LEU A 6 -0.10 0.60 -8.66
C LEU A 6 0.06 2.07 -8.26
N VAL A 7 1.29 2.47 -7.95
CA VAL A 7 1.66 3.85 -7.71
C VAL A 7 2.65 4.27 -8.80
N GLU A 8 2.34 5.37 -9.48
CA GLU A 8 3.23 5.99 -10.45
C GLU A 8 3.55 7.43 -10.06
N GLU A 9 4.78 7.86 -10.30
CA GLU A 9 5.26 9.22 -10.05
C GLU A 9 6.56 9.48 -10.82
N THR A 10 6.77 10.72 -11.30
CA THR A 10 8.01 11.15 -11.97
C THR A 10 8.99 11.79 -10.99
N ASN A 11 8.48 12.38 -9.90
CA ASN A 11 9.29 13.00 -8.87
C ASN A 11 9.59 12.01 -7.72
N GLU A 12 10.87 11.63 -7.58
CA GLU A 12 11.30 10.67 -6.55
C GLU A 12 10.90 11.07 -5.12
N LYS A 13 10.99 12.36 -4.75
CA LYS A 13 10.62 12.81 -3.39
C LYS A 13 9.13 12.60 -3.12
N LYS A 14 8.27 12.96 -4.08
CA LYS A 14 6.82 12.73 -3.98
C LYS A 14 6.48 11.24 -3.92
N LEU A 15 7.23 10.42 -4.66
CA LEU A 15 7.06 8.97 -4.62
C LEU A 15 7.35 8.43 -3.22
N VAL A 16 8.48 8.82 -2.63
CA VAL A 16 8.89 8.38 -1.28
C VAL A 16 7.87 8.80 -0.23
N GLU A 17 7.40 10.05 -0.28
CA GLU A 17 6.34 10.55 0.63
C GLU A 17 5.08 9.68 0.53
N LYS A 18 4.60 9.42 -0.69
CA LYS A 18 3.40 8.60 -0.95
C LYS A 18 3.58 7.14 -0.51
N LEU A 19 4.75 6.54 -0.72
CA LEU A 19 5.04 5.17 -0.29
C LEU A 19 5.07 5.08 1.23
N ASN A 20 5.62 6.07 1.93
CA ASN A 20 5.65 6.11 3.38
C ASN A 20 4.24 6.22 3.98
N GLU A 21 3.37 7.05 3.38
CA GLU A 21 1.95 7.13 3.77
C GLU A 21 1.24 5.77 3.61
N LEU A 22 1.46 5.11 2.47
CA LEU A 22 0.86 3.80 2.20
C LEU A 22 1.43 2.69 3.11
N GLY A 23 2.71 2.77 3.48
CA GLY A 23 3.32 1.88 4.46
C GLY A 23 2.62 1.93 5.82
N ARG A 24 2.17 3.13 6.26
CA ARG A 24 1.39 3.29 7.50
C ARG A 24 0.02 2.61 7.43
N GLU A 25 -0.52 2.42 6.23
CA GLU A 25 -1.76 1.68 5.96
C GLU A 25 -1.53 0.17 5.75
N ASN A 26 -0.32 -0.35 6.04
CA ASN A 26 0.10 -1.74 5.81
C ASN A 26 0.14 -2.15 4.33
N TRP A 27 0.42 -1.21 3.42
CA TRP A 27 0.83 -1.57 2.06
C TRP A 27 2.31 -1.92 2.01
N GLU A 28 2.63 -2.98 1.27
CA GLU A 28 3.98 -3.48 1.06
C GLU A 28 4.33 -3.44 -0.43
N ALA A 29 5.54 -2.99 -0.76
CA ALA A 29 6.04 -3.03 -2.13
C ALA A 29 6.42 -4.45 -2.55
N VAL A 30 5.96 -4.86 -3.73
CA VAL A 30 6.22 -6.19 -4.31
C VAL A 30 6.85 -6.13 -5.68
N GLY A 31 6.85 -4.97 -6.32
CA GLY A 31 7.50 -4.76 -7.61
C GLY A 31 7.82 -3.29 -7.83
N TYR A 32 8.89 -3.04 -8.55
CA TYR A 32 9.33 -1.71 -8.95
C TYR A 32 9.84 -1.75 -10.38
N THR A 33 9.51 -0.73 -11.17
CA THR A 33 10.14 -0.48 -12.47
C THR A 33 10.29 1.02 -12.70
N LEU A 34 11.31 1.37 -13.49
CA LEU A 34 11.60 2.74 -13.91
C LEU A 34 11.58 2.76 -15.44
N VAL A 35 10.75 3.62 -16.01
CA VAL A 35 10.73 3.86 -17.45
C VAL A 35 11.39 5.20 -17.71
N THR A 36 12.56 5.16 -18.33
CA THR A 36 13.34 6.37 -18.66
C THR A 36 13.03 6.82 -20.08
N GLY A 37 12.56 8.05 -20.25
CA GLY A 37 12.35 8.65 -21.57
C GLY A 37 13.65 9.19 -22.20
N ALA A 38 13.56 9.65 -23.45
CA ALA A 38 14.69 10.12 -24.25
C ALA A 38 15.48 11.32 -23.65
N PHE A 39 14.98 11.95 -22.59
CA PHE A 39 15.62 13.08 -21.89
C PHE A 39 16.07 12.73 -20.46
N GLY A 40 16.21 11.45 -20.13
CA GLY A 40 16.65 11.02 -18.80
C GLY A 40 15.62 11.22 -17.69
N LYS A 41 14.43 11.72 -18.00
CA LYS A 41 13.30 11.76 -17.06
C LYS A 41 12.74 10.35 -16.88
N GLY A 42 12.85 9.84 -15.65
CA GLY A 42 12.33 8.55 -15.26
C GLY A 42 10.90 8.65 -14.70
N HIS A 43 10.01 7.77 -15.16
CA HIS A 43 8.71 7.51 -14.54
C HIS A 43 8.82 6.25 -13.68
N HIS A 44 8.58 6.40 -12.38
CA HIS A 44 8.67 5.33 -11.41
C HIS A 44 7.30 4.66 -11.29
N PHE A 45 7.29 3.33 -11.28
CA PHE A 45 6.09 2.52 -11.06
C PHE A 45 6.37 1.52 -9.94
N VAL A 46 5.53 1.52 -8.91
CA VAL A 46 5.65 0.64 -7.76
C VAL A 46 4.35 -0.14 -7.60
N LEU A 47 4.44 -1.46 -7.65
CA LEU A 47 3.32 -2.36 -7.34
C LEU A 47 3.32 -2.66 -5.84
N LEU A 48 2.19 -2.39 -5.21
CA LEU A 48 1.97 -2.63 -3.79
C LEU A 48 0.94 -3.75 -3.60
N LYS A 49 1.08 -4.52 -2.52
CA LYS A 49 0.06 -5.42 -2.01
C LYS A 49 -0.30 -5.05 -0.57
N ARG A 50 -1.50 -5.40 -0.14
CA ARG A 50 -1.82 -5.52 1.28
C ARG A 50 -2.77 -6.66 1.55
N GLN A 51 -2.70 -7.23 2.74
CA GLN A 51 -3.70 -8.20 3.17
C GLN A 51 -4.92 -7.44 3.67
N ARG A 52 -6.09 -7.65 3.05
CA ARG A 52 -7.35 -7.09 3.54
C ARG A 52 -7.61 -7.66 4.94
N GLN A 53 -7.43 -6.84 5.97
CA GLN A 53 -7.71 -7.25 7.34
C GLN A 53 -9.21 -7.56 7.44
N LYS A 54 -9.55 -8.83 7.67
CA LYS A 54 -10.89 -9.18 8.12
C LYS A 54 -11.06 -8.50 9.47
N LYS A 55 -11.94 -7.51 9.58
CA LYS A 55 -12.31 -6.90 10.86
C LYS A 55 -12.62 -8.05 11.83
N LYS A 56 -11.87 -8.19 12.91
CA LYS A 56 -12.20 -9.10 14.01
C LYS A 56 -13.49 -8.58 14.67
N ILE A 57 -14.64 -8.93 14.12
CA ILE A 57 -15.94 -8.74 14.77
C ILE A 57 -16.12 -9.90 15.75
N GLU A 58 -15.43 -9.93 16.90
CA GLU A 58 -15.69 -11.06 17.83
C GLU A 58 -15.19 -10.94 19.29
N GLN A 59 -14.95 -9.75 19.85
CA GLN A 59 -14.58 -9.67 21.29
C GLN A 59 -15.50 -8.81 22.18
N GLN A 60 -16.52 -8.15 21.64
CA GLN A 60 -17.47 -7.38 22.47
C GLN A 60 -18.85 -8.04 22.63
N GLY A 61 -19.19 -9.06 21.84
CA GLY A 61 -20.49 -9.76 21.93
C GLY A 61 -20.56 -10.86 23.00
N LEU A 62 -19.44 -11.45 23.42
CA LEU A 62 -19.44 -12.62 24.31
C LEU A 62 -19.42 -12.26 25.81
N LYS A 63 -19.03 -11.03 26.17
CA LYS A 63 -19.05 -10.56 27.58
C LYS A 63 -20.45 -10.16 28.07
N ARG A 64 -21.45 -10.03 27.19
CA ARG A 64 -22.82 -9.63 27.56
C ARG A 64 -23.80 -10.79 27.78
N ARG A 65 -23.39 -12.05 27.57
CA ARG A 65 -24.26 -13.24 27.80
C ARG A 65 -23.93 -14.02 29.08
N LYS A 66 -23.11 -13.46 29.97
CA LYS A 66 -22.77 -14.05 31.28
C LYS A 66 -23.05 -13.09 32.45
N LEU A 67 -24.09 -12.28 32.34
CA LEU A 67 -24.72 -11.58 33.47
C LEU A 67 -26.23 -11.82 33.39
#